data_AF-A0A847W9Q3-F1
#
_entry.id   AF-A0A847W9Q3-F1
#
_cell.length_a   1.000
_cell.length_b   1.000
_cell.length_c   1.000
_cell.angle_alpha   90.00
_cell.angle_beta   90.00
_cell.angle_gamma   90.00
#
_symmetry.space_group_name_H-M   'P 1'
#
loop_
_entity.id
_entity.type
_entity.pdbx_description
1 polymer ?
#
loop_
_entity_poly.entity_id
_entity_poly.type
_entity_poly.pdbx_seq_one_letter_code
_entity_poly.pdbx_strand_id
1 'polypeptide(L)'
;MNFAIIGGDMRQVCLTELFANDGHRITAFGLEKAGHITGAEQGTLNGASLSGYDCYVLPLPASGQDGRINAPLSDTSQSIEGLLRLLP
;
A
#
# COMPACT_ATOMS: atom_id res chain seq x y z
N MET A 1 -9.05 -12.87 4.30
CA MET A 1 -9.31 -11.43 4.52
C MET A 1 -8.85 -10.66 3.29
N ASN A 2 -9.39 -9.47 3.09
CA ASN A 2 -9.01 -8.53 2.04
C ASN A 2 -8.09 -7.45 2.63
N PHE A 3 -6.84 -7.36 2.17
CA PHE A 3 -5.86 -6.41 2.66
C PHE A 3 -5.55 -5.33 1.63
N ALA A 4 -5.40 -4.10 2.10
CA ALA A 4 -4.75 -3.02 1.38
C ALA A 4 -3.33 -2.82 1.92
N ILE A 5 -2.32 -3.04 1.09
CA ILE A 5 -0.92 -2.72 1.42
C ILE A 5 -0.59 -1.38 0.78
N ILE A 6 -0.20 -0.40 1.60
CA ILE A 6 -0.10 1.00 1.17
C ILE A 6 1.34 1.49 1.31
N GLY A 7 1.92 1.89 0.18
CA GLY A 7 3.29 2.38 0.09
C GLY A 7 4.33 1.35 0.53
N GLY A 8 5.47 1.86 0.97
CA GLY A 8 6.57 1.09 1.51
C GLY A 8 7.68 0.80 0.52
N ASP A 9 8.59 -0.05 0.98
CA ASP A 9 9.73 -0.52 0.22
C ASP A 9 9.60 -2.03 -0.05
N MET A 10 10.71 -2.69 -0.37
CA MET A 10 10.72 -4.12 -0.67
C MET A 10 10.15 -4.97 0.46
N ARG A 11 10.15 -4.50 1.72
CA ARG A 11 9.51 -5.23 2.82
C ARG A 11 8.00 -5.38 2.61
N GLN A 12 7.34 -4.37 2.07
CA GLN A 12 5.90 -4.39 1.77
C GLN A 12 5.60 -5.25 0.55
N VAL A 13 6.50 -5.30 -0.43
CA VAL A 13 6.43 -6.24 -1.57
C VAL A 13 6.48 -7.68 -1.06
N CYS A 14 7.49 -8.03 -0.26
CA CYS A 14 7.60 -9.37 0.31
C CYS A 14 6.41 -9.74 1.20
N LEU A 15 5.91 -8.80 2.01
CA LEU A 15 4.74 -9.02 2.85
C LEU A 15 3.49 -9.32 2.01
N THR A 16 3.32 -8.60 0.90
CA THR A 16 2.20 -8.79 -0.04
C THR A 16 2.20 -10.21 -0.60
N GLU A 17 3.36 -10.69 -1.04
CA GLU A 17 3.50 -12.05 -1.59
C GLU A 17 3.29 -13.13 -0.52
N LEU A 18 3.78 -12.91 0.71
CA LEU A 18 3.54 -13.81 1.84
C LEU A 18 2.05 -13.92 2.17
N PHE A 19 1.34 -12.78 2.26
CA PHE A 19 -0.10 -12.80 2.53
C PHE A 19 -0.90 -13.44 1.39
N ALA A 20 -0.50 -13.21 0.13
CA ALA A 20 -1.13 -13.86 -1.01
C ALA A 20 -0.93 -15.39 -0.96
N ASN A 21 0.28 -15.84 -0.59
CA ASN A 21 0.59 -17.26 -0.41
C ASN A 21 -0.20 -17.90 0.75
N ASP A 22 -0.54 -17.12 1.78
CA ASP A 22 -1.43 -17.52 2.88
C ASP A 22 -2.94 -17.52 2.48
N GLY A 23 -3.25 -17.25 1.20
CA GLY A 23 -4.61 -17.33 0.64
C GLY A 23 -5.45 -16.08 0.89
N HIS A 24 -4.83 -14.94 1.21
CA HIS A 24 -5.52 -13.67 1.36
C HIS A 24 -5.64 -12.92 0.04
N ARG A 25 -6.67 -12.06 -0.09
CA ARG A 25 -6.83 -11.17 -1.23
C ARG A 25 -6.08 -9.88 -0.93
N ILE A 26 -5.15 -9.49 -1.78
CA ILE A 26 -4.29 -8.34 -1.55
C ILE A 26 -4.41 -7.35 -2.70
N THR A 27 -4.57 -6.07 -2.36
CA THR A 27 -4.36 -4.96 -3.28
C THR A 27 -3.21 -4.10 -2.76
N ALA A 28 -2.18 -3.95 -3.58
CA ALA A 28 -1.01 -3.13 -3.32
C ALA A 28 -1.17 -1.74 -3.96
N PHE A 29 -0.85 -0.71 -3.20
CA PHE A 29 -0.95 0.69 -3.59
C PHE A 29 0.40 1.38 -3.40
N GLY A 30 0.88 2.19 -4.35
CA GLY A 30 2.14 2.92 -4.17
C GLY A 30 3.40 2.04 -4.21
N LEU A 31 3.33 0.92 -4.94
CA LEU A 31 4.43 -0.01 -5.18
C LEU A 31 4.70 -0.19 -6.69
N GLU A 32 4.34 0.81 -7.52
CA GLU A 32 4.38 0.70 -8.98
C GLU A 32 5.79 0.33 -9.52
N LYS A 33 6.86 0.86 -8.91
CA LYS A 33 8.25 0.60 -9.28
C LYS A 33 8.74 -0.81 -8.91
N ALA A 34 7.99 -1.57 -8.11
CA ALA A 34 8.29 -2.97 -7.85
C ALA A 34 8.05 -3.86 -9.08
N GLY A 35 7.33 -3.34 -10.09
CA GLY A 35 6.89 -4.16 -11.22
C GLY A 35 5.77 -5.10 -10.79
N HIS A 36 5.68 -6.29 -11.40
CA HIS A 36 4.65 -7.27 -11.04
C HIS A 36 4.90 -7.85 -9.64
N ILE A 37 3.84 -7.88 -8.80
CA ILE A 37 3.86 -8.51 -7.47
C ILE A 37 3.00 -9.77 -7.54
N THR A 38 3.59 -10.91 -7.21
CA THR A 38 2.91 -12.20 -7.38
C THR A 38 1.71 -12.33 -6.43
N GLY A 39 0.56 -12.71 -6.97
CA GLY A 39 -0.64 -12.99 -6.18
C GLY A 39 -1.37 -11.77 -5.62
N ALA A 40 -1.01 -10.55 -6.06
CA ALA A 40 -1.65 -9.31 -5.64
C ALA A 40 -2.12 -8.46 -6.81
N GLU A 41 -3.24 -7.77 -6.61
CA GLU A 41 -3.70 -6.72 -7.51
C GLU A 41 -2.94 -5.43 -7.22
N GLN A 42 -2.78 -4.57 -8.22
CA GLN A 42 -2.15 -3.25 -8.07
C GLN A 42 -3.19 -2.16 -8.31
N GLY A 43 -3.34 -1.29 -7.31
CA GLY A 43 -4.29 -0.18 -7.31
C GLY A 43 -3.59 1.18 -7.31
N THR A 44 -4.36 2.23 -7.59
CA THR A 44 -3.89 3.62 -7.56
C THR A 44 -4.52 4.38 -6.40
N LEU A 45 -3.74 5.23 -5.73
CA LEU A 45 -4.19 6.10 -4.63
C LEU A 45 -4.77 7.43 -5.15
N ASN A 46 -5.58 7.38 -6.21
CA ASN A 46 -6.08 8.59 -6.87
C ASN A 46 -7.52 8.91 -6.42
N GLY A 47 -7.65 9.56 -5.25
CA GLY A 47 -8.87 10.24 -4.81
C GLY A 47 -10.10 9.38 -4.54
N ALA A 48 -10.05 8.07 -4.79
CA ALA A 48 -11.08 7.12 -4.40
C ALA A 48 -10.88 6.72 -2.93
N SER A 49 -11.99 6.63 -2.19
CA SER A 49 -12.02 6.07 -0.84
C SER A 49 -11.43 4.67 -0.84
N LEU A 50 -10.54 4.37 0.11
CA LEU A 50 -9.96 3.04 0.32
C LEU A 50 -10.91 2.15 1.11
N SER A 51 -12.21 2.23 0.89
CA SER A 51 -13.20 1.44 1.62
C SER A 51 -13.30 -0.01 1.10
N GLY A 52 -13.70 -0.94 1.97
CA GLY A 52 -13.99 -2.34 1.61
C GLY A 52 -12.87 -3.35 1.87
N TYR A 53 -11.78 -2.94 2.51
CA TYR A 53 -10.75 -3.85 3.02
C TYR A 53 -10.97 -4.16 4.50
N ASP A 54 -10.60 -5.37 4.90
CA ASP A 54 -10.66 -5.82 6.30
C ASP A 54 -9.48 -5.26 7.11
N CYS A 55 -8.36 -4.95 6.44
CA CYS A 55 -7.14 -4.47 7.09
C CYS A 55 -6.31 -3.58 6.14
N TYR A 56 -5.75 -2.51 6.70
CA TYR A 56 -4.85 -1.58 6.01
C TYR A 56 -3.46 -1.70 6.62
N VAL A 57 -2.49 -2.11 5.81
CA VAL A 57 -1.09 -2.18 6.23
C VAL A 57 -0.36 -0.95 5.71
N LEU A 58 0.01 -0.08 6.63
CA LEU A 58 0.80 1.12 6.36
C LEU A 58 2.29 0.79 6.33
N PRO A 59 3.13 1.62 5.68
CA PRO A 59 4.55 1.36 5.63
C PRO A 59 5.20 1.64 6.98
N LEU A 60 6.43 1.15 7.18
CA LEU A 60 7.19 1.42 8.41
C LEU A 60 8.56 2.05 8.09
N PRO A 61 8.82 3.30 8.50
CA PRO A 61 7.87 4.22 9.14
C PRO A 61 6.70 4.56 8.21
N ALA A 62 5.56 4.97 8.77
CA ALA A 62 4.38 5.34 7.98
C ALA A 62 4.62 6.64 7.19
N SER A 63 5.38 7.57 7.77
CA SER A 63 5.77 8.82 7.12
C SER A 63 7.21 9.23 7.43
N GLY A 64 7.80 10.00 6.52
CA GLY A 64 9.07 10.70 6.72
C GLY A 64 8.90 12.02 7.50
N GLN A 65 10.03 12.71 7.76
CA GLN A 65 10.04 14.02 8.44
C GLN A 65 9.27 15.11 7.69
N ASP A 66 9.08 14.94 6.38
CA ASP A 66 8.34 15.83 5.50
C ASP A 66 6.81 15.58 5.51
N GLY A 67 6.33 14.66 6.36
CA GLY A 67 4.91 14.31 6.47
C GLY A 67 4.38 13.54 5.26
N ARG A 68 5.26 12.95 4.44
CA ARG A 68 4.88 12.16 3.27
C ARG A 68 4.90 10.68 3.59
N ILE A 69 4.01 9.93 2.95
CA ILE A 69 3.99 8.47 3.11
C ILE A 69 5.34 7.93 2.68
N ASN A 70 5.90 7.01 3.46
CA ASN A 70 7.09 6.29 3.04
C ASN A 70 6.73 5.33 1.89
N ALA A 71 6.89 5.77 0.65
CA ALA A 71 6.57 4.99 -0.55
C ALA A 71 7.64 5.19 -1.66
N PRO A 72 8.90 4.79 -1.42
CA PRO A 72 9.99 4.94 -2.40
C PRO A 72 9.72 4.20 -3.71
N LEU A 73 8.91 3.13 -3.65
CA LEU A 73 8.50 2.35 -4.81
C LEU A 73 7.27 2.92 -5.51
N SER A 74 6.74 4.08 -5.07
CA SER A 74 5.66 4.73 -5.79
C SER A 74 6.16 5.65 -6.89
N ASP A 75 5.41 5.73 -7.98
CA ASP A 75 5.60 6.74 -9.03
C ASP A 75 5.10 8.13 -8.63
N THR A 76 4.23 8.19 -7.62
CA THR A 76 3.71 9.43 -7.08
C THR A 76 4.17 9.62 -5.65
N SER A 77 3.98 10.83 -5.15
CA SER A 77 4.31 11.12 -3.77
C SER A 77 3.09 11.76 -3.13
N GLN A 78 2.71 11.29 -1.94
CA GLN A 78 1.48 11.68 -1.25
C GLN A 78 1.74 12.04 0.21
N SER A 79 0.94 12.95 0.76
CA SER A 79 0.99 13.29 2.19
C SER A 79 0.33 12.20 3.03
N ILE A 80 0.85 11.97 4.23
CA ILE A 80 0.23 11.03 5.18
C ILE A 80 -1.17 11.50 5.57
N GLU A 81 -1.37 12.80 5.74
CA GLU A 81 -2.69 13.38 6.04
C GLU A 81 -3.69 13.12 4.92
N GLY A 82 -3.26 13.22 3.65
CA GLY A 82 -4.09 12.90 2.50
C GLY A 82 -4.53 11.44 2.50
N LEU A 83 -3.61 10.52 2.78
CA LEU A 83 -3.93 9.10 2.91
C LEU A 83 -4.93 8.82 4.03
N LEU A 84 -4.70 9.39 5.21
CA LEU A 84 -5.57 9.16 6.37
C LEU A 84 -7.02 9.59 6.11
N ARG A 85 -7.25 10.58 5.24
CA ARG A 85 -8.61 10.98 4.80
C ARG A 85 -9.27 9.99 3.84
N LEU A 86 -8.51 9.11 3.20
CA LEU A 86 -9.01 8.07 2.31
C LEU A 86 -9.34 6.77 3.04
N LEU A 87 -8.81 6.59 4.26
CA LEU A 87 -9.14 5.46 5.12
C LEU A 87 -10.58 5.60 5.67
N PRO A 88 -11.28 4.48 5.93
CA PRO A 88 -12.63 4.49 6.48
C PRO A 88 -12.73 5.11 7.88
#